data_AF-A0A933CYS0-F1
#
_entry.id   AF-A0A933CYS0-F1
#
_cell.length_a   1.000
_cell.length_b   1.000
_cell.length_c   1.000
_cell.angle_alpha   90.00
_cell.angle_beta   90.00
_cell.angle_gamma   90.00
#
_symmetry.space_group_name_H-M   'P 1'
#
loop_
_entity.id
_entity.type
_entity.pdbx_description
1 polymer ?
#
loop_
_entity_poly.entity_id
_entity_poly.type
_entity_poly.pdbx_seq_one_letter_code
_entity_poly.pdbx_strand_id
1 'polypeptide(L)'
;MARKTRKSLFGRLKESLEEARQFTAGELTLKTFTVPDPPPNYDAARIVRIRRSLRMSQSVFARVLNVSPKTLQSWEQGLRQPTQAAQRLLEVLEKQPEIIANL
;
A
#
# COMPACT_ATOMS: atom_id res chain seq x y z
N MET A 1 37.99 13.42 -14.64
CA MET A 1 37.26 12.69 -13.57
C MET A 1 37.48 11.19 -13.78
N ALA A 2 37.95 10.45 -12.77
CA ALA A 2 38.32 9.04 -12.92
C ALA A 2 37.06 8.14 -13.00
N ARG A 3 36.96 7.34 -14.07
CA ARG A 3 35.90 6.35 -14.26
C ARG A 3 36.15 5.19 -13.30
N LYS A 4 35.38 5.11 -12.20
CA LYS A 4 35.49 4.01 -11.24
C LYS A 4 35.18 2.68 -11.94
N THR A 5 36.19 1.85 -12.17
CA THR A 5 36.03 0.53 -12.79
C THR A 5 35.14 -0.32 -11.88
N ARG A 6 33.98 -0.78 -12.39
CA ARG A 6 33.11 -1.65 -11.61
C ARG A 6 33.85 -2.96 -11.31
N LYS A 7 33.78 -3.42 -10.05
CA LYS A 7 34.21 -4.77 -9.66
C LYS A 7 33.56 -5.81 -10.58
N SER A 8 34.26 -6.93 -10.80
CA SER A 8 33.72 -8.07 -11.54
C SER A 8 32.39 -8.54 -10.93
N LEU A 9 31.55 -9.21 -11.72
CA LEU A 9 30.28 -9.76 -11.22
C LEU A 9 30.51 -10.66 -9.99
N PHE A 10 31.50 -11.54 -10.05
CA PHE A 10 31.89 -12.40 -8.93
C PHE A 10 32.25 -11.59 -7.68
N GLY A 11 33.06 -10.54 -7.82
CA GLY A 11 33.44 -9.68 -6.71
C GLY A 11 32.25 -9.01 -6.03
N ARG A 12 31.27 -8.55 -6.81
CA ARG A 12 30.04 -7.93 -6.28
C ARG A 12 29.13 -8.94 -5.58
N LEU A 13 28.99 -10.14 -6.15
CA LEU A 13 28.17 -11.20 -5.54
C LEU A 13 28.78 -11.68 -4.22
N LYS A 14 30.10 -11.88 -4.17
CA LYS A 14 30.81 -12.24 -2.94
C LYS A 14 30.62 -11.19 -1.84
N GLU A 15 30.75 -9.91 -2.20
CA GLU A 15 30.52 -8.79 -1.29
C GLU A 15 29.09 -8.78 -0.75
N SER A 16 28.07 -8.90 -1.63
CA SER A 16 26.67 -8.92 -1.19
C SER A 16 26.31 -10.11 -0.29
N LEU A 17 26.95 -11.26 -0.48
CA LEU A 17 26.73 -12.44 0.37
C LEU A 17 27.36 -12.26 1.76
N GLU A 18 28.54 -11.65 1.83
CA GLU A 18 29.16 -11.31 3.12
C GLU A 18 28.35 -10.25 3.87
N GLU A 19 27.86 -9.22 3.16
CA GLU A 19 26.93 -8.23 3.71
C GLU A 19 25.65 -8.88 4.25
N ALA A 20 25.09 -9.86 3.53
CA ALA A 20 23.93 -10.61 3.99
C ALA A 20 24.22 -11.42 5.27
N ARG A 21 25.41 -12.04 5.39
CA ARG A 21 25.84 -12.75 6.60
C ARG A 21 25.99 -11.81 7.80
N GLN A 22 26.61 -10.65 7.60
CA GLN A 22 26.76 -9.64 8.65
C GLN A 22 25.41 -9.07 9.07
N PHE A 23 24.49 -8.90 8.12
CA PHE A 23 23.12 -8.47 8.40
C PHE A 23 22.37 -9.46 9.29
N THR A 24 22.43 -10.77 8.98
CA THR A 24 21.78 -11.79 9.81
C THR A 24 22.43 -11.96 11.18
N ALA A 25 23.73 -11.65 11.30
CA ALA A 25 24.45 -11.61 12.58
C ALA A 25 24.21 -10.32 13.40
N GLY A 26 23.52 -9.32 12.85
CA GLY A 26 23.30 -8.02 13.49
C GLY A 26 24.52 -7.08 13.47
N GLU A 27 25.56 -7.43 12.70
CA GLU A 27 26.82 -6.69 12.57
C GLU A 27 26.72 -5.55 11.53
N LEU A 28 25.75 -5.64 10.62
CA LEU A 28 25.51 -4.67 9.54
C LEU A 28 24.01 -4.37 9.43
N THR A 29 23.65 -3.11 9.14
CA THR A 29 22.27 -2.75 8.78
C THR A 29 22.16 -2.60 7.27
N LEU A 30 21.24 -3.35 6.66
CA LEU A 30 20.88 -3.21 5.26
C LEU A 30 19.55 -2.45 5.13
N LYS A 31 19.34 -1.84 3.95
CA LYS A 31 18.05 -1.24 3.60
C LYS A 31 17.00 -2.34 3.55
N THR A 32 16.07 -2.31 4.49
CA THR A 32 14.99 -3.28 4.61
C THR A 32 13.65 -2.56 4.60
N PHE A 33 12.66 -3.20 3.98
CA PHE A 33 11.28 -2.75 3.98
C PHE A 33 10.41 -3.93 4.39
N THR A 34 9.61 -3.74 5.44
CA THR A 34 8.59 -4.73 5.80
C THR A 34 7.40 -4.52 4.89
N VAL A 35 7.03 -5.55 4.14
CA VAL A 35 5.83 -5.52 3.30
C VAL A 35 4.63 -5.91 4.17
N PRO A 36 3.58 -5.08 4.26
CA PRO A 36 2.40 -5.43 5.04
C PRO A 36 1.61 -6.55 4.37
N ASP A 37 0.90 -7.32 5.18
CA ASP A 37 -0.03 -8.35 4.72
C ASP A 37 -1.10 -7.78 3.77
N PRO A 38 -1.69 -8.60 2.88
CA PRO A 38 -2.78 -8.17 2.02
C PRO A 38 -3.91 -7.48 2.81
N PRO A 39 -4.58 -6.47 2.22
CA PRO A 39 -5.68 -5.80 2.89
C PRO A 39 -6.80 -6.81 3.19
N PRO A 40 -7.57 -6.61 4.27
CA PRO A 40 -8.73 -7.44 4.54
C PRO A 40 -9.79 -7.26 3.45
N ASN A 41 -10.72 -8.23 3.34
CA ASN A 41 -11.88 -8.06 2.49
C ASN A 41 -12.80 -6.96 3.05
N TYR A 42 -13.37 -6.15 2.14
CA TYR A 42 -14.31 -5.08 2.46
C TYR A 42 -15.68 -5.42 1.89
N ASP A 43 -16.58 -5.86 2.76
CA ASP A 43 -17.98 -6.07 2.39
C ASP A 43 -18.72 -4.73 2.21
N ALA A 44 -19.89 -4.81 1.59
CA ALA A 44 -20.76 -3.67 1.32
C ALA A 44 -21.02 -2.82 2.59
N ALA A 45 -21.29 -3.49 3.72
CA ALA A 45 -21.59 -2.83 4.98
C ALA A 45 -20.40 -2.04 5.53
N ARG A 46 -19.18 -2.58 5.47
CA ARG A 46 -17.95 -1.90 5.92
C ARG A 46 -17.65 -0.68 5.06
N ILE A 47 -17.79 -0.78 3.75
CA ILE A 47 -17.58 0.36 2.84
C ILE A 47 -18.54 1.51 3.19
N VAL A 48 -19.82 1.20 3.40
CA VAL A 48 -20.82 2.19 3.85
C VAL A 48 -20.45 2.80 5.21
N ARG A 49 -19.95 1.99 6.15
CA ARG A 49 -19.51 2.49 7.47
C ARG A 49 -18.35 3.48 7.35
N ILE A 50 -17.31 3.16 6.57
CA ILE A 50 -16.16 4.05 6.35
C ILE A 50 -16.61 5.37 5.74
N ARG A 51 -17.43 5.33 4.69
CA ARG A 51 -17.94 6.56 4.07
C ARG A 51 -18.71 7.44 5.07
N ARG A 52 -19.56 6.81 5.88
CA ARG A 52 -20.40 7.52 6.86
C ARG A 52 -19.58 8.08 8.02
N SER A 53 -18.55 7.37 8.50
CA SER A 53 -17.67 7.90 9.55
C SER A 53 -16.92 9.16 9.07
N LEU A 54 -16.60 9.23 7.79
CA LEU A 54 -16.03 10.41 7.12
C LEU A 54 -17.05 11.51 6.79
N ARG A 55 -18.34 11.30 7.08
CA ARG A 55 -19.45 12.22 6.78
C ARG A 55 -19.53 12.63 5.30
N MET A 56 -19.20 11.70 4.40
CA MET A 56 -19.20 11.95 2.96
C MET A 56 -20.46 11.42 2.26
N SER A 57 -20.92 12.17 1.26
CA SER A 57 -21.87 11.65 0.28
C SER A 57 -21.20 10.58 -0.59
N GLN A 58 -22.00 9.74 -1.26
CA GLN A 58 -21.46 8.70 -2.14
C GLN A 58 -20.63 9.30 -3.29
N SER A 59 -21.07 10.42 -3.88
CA SER A 59 -20.32 11.08 -4.96
C SER A 59 -19.00 11.67 -4.51
N VAL A 60 -18.94 12.25 -3.30
CA VAL A 60 -17.70 12.77 -2.72
C VAL A 60 -16.73 11.64 -2.40
N PHE A 61 -17.21 10.58 -1.74
CA PHE A 61 -16.34 9.45 -1.39
C PHE A 61 -15.83 8.69 -2.62
N ALA A 62 -16.65 8.56 -3.67
CA ALA A 62 -16.21 7.99 -4.94
C ALA A 62 -15.06 8.81 -5.55
N ARG A 63 -15.10 10.14 -5.43
CA ARG A 63 -14.03 11.03 -5.90
C ARG A 63 -12.75 10.87 -5.09
N VAL A 64 -12.85 10.76 -3.76
CA VAL A 64 -11.71 10.48 -2.88
C VAL A 64 -11.05 9.15 -3.25
N LEU A 65 -11.84 8.12 -3.53
CA LEU A 65 -11.36 6.81 -3.97
C LEU A 65 -10.92 6.78 -5.46
N ASN A 66 -11.05 7.90 -6.18
CA ASN A 66 -10.80 8.01 -7.62
C ASN A 66 -11.52 6.95 -8.47
N VAL A 67 -12.82 6.75 -8.19
CA VAL A 67 -13.70 5.84 -8.95
C VAL A 67 -15.01 6.54 -9.34
N SER A 68 -15.75 5.93 -10.27
CA SER A 68 -17.07 6.44 -10.62
C SER A 68 -18.06 6.25 -9.46
N PRO A 69 -19.07 7.15 -9.28
CA PRO A 69 -20.13 6.94 -8.31
C PRO A 69 -20.86 5.61 -8.49
N LYS A 70 -21.02 5.14 -9.74
CA LYS A 70 -21.62 3.83 -10.07
C LYS A 70 -20.77 2.67 -9.56
N THR A 71 -19.45 2.78 -9.63
CA THR A 71 -18.52 1.79 -9.08
C THR A 71 -18.68 1.69 -7.57
N LEU A 72 -18.63 2.84 -6.87
CA LEU A 72 -18.81 2.86 -5.41
C LEU A 72 -20.19 2.31 -5.01
N GLN A 73 -21.25 2.70 -5.72
CA GLN A 73 -22.60 2.20 -5.49
C GLN A 73 -22.66 0.68 -5.64
N SER A 74 -22.05 0.11 -6.68
CA SER A 74 -21.99 -1.33 -6.89
C SER A 74 -21.27 -2.06 -5.75
N TRP A 75 -20.27 -1.43 -5.13
CA TRP A 75 -19.58 -1.99 -3.95
C TRP A 75 -20.44 -1.89 -2.69
N GLU A 76 -21.05 -0.74 -2.43
CA GLU A 76 -21.94 -0.51 -1.28
C GLU A 76 -23.23 -1.34 -1.34
N GLN A 77 -23.60 -1.85 -2.50
CA GLN A 77 -24.71 -2.78 -2.70
C GLN A 77 -24.27 -4.26 -2.71
N GLY A 78 -22.97 -4.55 -2.68
CA GLY A 78 -22.44 -5.90 -2.73
C GLY A 78 -22.52 -6.59 -4.10
N LEU A 79 -22.90 -5.87 -5.16
CA LEU A 79 -22.97 -6.39 -6.53
C LEU A 79 -21.58 -6.71 -7.11
N ARG A 80 -20.56 -5.96 -6.68
CA ARG A 80 -19.16 -6.15 -7.05
C ARG A 80 -18.29 -5.95 -5.84
N GLN A 81 -17.11 -6.56 -5.86
CA GLN A 81 -16.08 -6.35 -4.85
C GLN A 81 -15.06 -5.30 -5.33
N PRO A 82 -14.49 -4.48 -4.42
CA PRO A 82 -13.36 -3.63 -4.76
C PRO A 82 -12.15 -4.45 -5.17
N THR A 83 -11.30 -3.90 -6.04
CA THR A 83 -10.01 -4.50 -6.38
C THR A 83 -9.08 -4.51 -5.17
N GLN A 84 -8.04 -5.35 -5.16
CA GLN A 84 -7.07 -5.37 -4.04
C GLN A 84 -6.45 -3.99 -3.77
N ALA A 85 -6.17 -3.21 -4.82
CA ALA A 85 -5.68 -1.83 -4.67
C ALA A 85 -6.72 -0.91 -4.00
N ALA A 86 -8.00 -1.03 -4.39
CA ALA A 86 -9.07 -0.27 -3.75
C ALA A 86 -9.30 -0.71 -2.30
N GLN A 87 -9.18 -2.01 -1.98
CA GLN A 87 -9.23 -2.51 -0.61
C GLN A 87 -8.09 -1.95 0.25
N ARG A 88 -6.87 -1.85 -0.29
CA ARG A 88 -5.75 -1.20 0.40
C ARG A 88 -6.01 0.28 0.62
N LEU A 89 -6.60 0.99 -0.35
CA LEU A 89 -6.97 2.39 -0.16
C LEU A 89 -8.07 2.55 0.91
N LEU A 90 -9.08 1.69 0.90
CA LEU A 90 -10.11 1.65 1.94
C LEU A 90 -9.50 1.39 3.33
N GLU A 91 -8.51 0.49 3.43
CA GLU A 91 -7.76 0.25 4.66
C GLU A 91 -7.01 1.47 5.14
N VAL A 92 -6.33 2.19 4.25
CA VAL A 92 -5.63 3.44 4.58
C VAL A 92 -6.63 4.47 5.09
N LEU A 93 -7.77 4.66 4.42
CA LEU A 93 -8.78 5.63 4.83
C LEU A 93 -9.50 5.25 6.13
N GLU A 94 -9.66 3.96 6.42
CA GLU A 94 -10.24 3.48 7.68
C GLU A 94 -9.28 3.66 8.86
N LYS A 95 -7.96 3.46 8.64
CA LYS A 95 -6.94 3.59 9.69
C LYS A 95 -6.46 5.02 9.89
N GLN A 96 -6.38 5.81 8.83
CA GLN A 96 -5.77 7.16 8.78
C GLN A 96 -6.63 8.10 7.92
N PRO A 97 -7.86 8.44 8.39
CA PRO A 97 -8.79 9.29 7.64
C PRO A 97 -8.26 10.71 7.36
N GLU A 98 -7.36 11.21 8.20
CA GLU A 98 -6.72 12.54 8.10
C GLU A 98 -5.89 12.74 6.83
N ILE A 99 -5.43 11.65 6.18
CA ILE A 99 -4.66 11.73 4.93
C ILE A 99 -5.43 12.49 3.85
N ILE A 100 -6.77 12.41 3.84
CA ILE A 100 -7.62 13.07 2.85
C ILE A 100 -7.41 14.60 2.84
N ALA A 101 -7.07 15.20 3.98
CA ALA A 101 -6.85 16.65 4.08
C ALA A 101 -5.57 17.13 3.35
N ASN A 102 -4.67 16.20 3.01
CA ASN A 102 -3.37 16.48 2.39
C ASN A 102 -3.30 15.99 0.92
N LEU A 103 -4.43 15.59 0.34
CA LEU A 103 -4.53 15.14 -1.06
C LEU A 103 -4.73 16.30 -2.04
#